data_AF-A0A162T0K8-F1
#
_entry.id   AF-A0A162T0K8-F1
#
_cell.length_a   1.000
_cell.length_b   1.000
_cell.length_c   1.000
_cell.angle_alpha   90.00
_cell.angle_beta   90.00
_cell.angle_gamma   90.00
#
_symmetry.space_group_name_H-M   'P 1'
#
loop_
_entity.id
_entity.type
_entity.pdbx_description
1 polymer ?
#
loop_
_entity_poly.entity_id
_entity_poly.type
_entity_poly.pdbx_seq_one_letter_code
_entity_poly.pdbx_strand_id
1 'polypeptide(L)'
;MTYTNYGDGTSGDASEYVTRINQLALCGYTDWRLPTRQELMNIFDFGRITSPGIDTTWFLNTAAADHWTGDLDKRHSASAWDVNFEFGWSTSRAQTARKAVRLVRGSSTNGPRFTYSTVAYLDDGANNVVNDIWTGLQWRRCEQGRVWTGSVCTGAPISMDLDEALNHARAQSGWRLPNFKELVSLVDLSVSTGASIDAGAFPGARTDVVWSSTPYLGNVRTSRGISFFDGAVRAYPRSFDTSVRLVRSSP
;
A
#
# COMPACT_ATOMS: atom_id res chain seq x y z
N MET A 1 1.58 0.52 25.63
CA MET A 1 2.57 1.62 25.72
C MET A 1 2.64 2.32 24.37
N THR A 2 2.95 3.61 24.34
CA THR A 2 3.07 4.40 23.11
C THR A 2 4.44 5.08 23.04
N TYR A 3 4.94 5.37 21.83
CA TYR A 3 6.30 5.84 21.56
C TYR A 3 6.32 6.94 20.48
N THR A 4 7.31 7.83 20.52
CA THR A 4 7.67 8.69 19.37
C THR A 4 8.42 7.88 18.30
N ASN A 5 8.72 8.49 17.15
CA ASN A 5 9.43 7.83 16.06
C ASN A 5 10.53 8.71 15.43
N TYR A 6 11.36 9.34 16.26
CA TYR A 6 12.48 10.17 15.83
C TYR A 6 13.70 9.37 15.37
N GLY A 7 13.88 8.16 15.91
CA GLY A 7 15.10 7.39 15.68
C GLY A 7 16.31 7.92 16.45
N ASP A 8 16.09 8.65 17.55
CA ASP A 8 17.14 9.34 18.31
C ASP A 8 17.69 8.52 19.52
N GLY A 9 17.15 7.32 19.76
CA GLY A 9 17.56 6.45 20.86
C GLY A 9 17.18 6.96 22.25
N THR A 10 16.36 8.00 22.37
CA THR A 10 15.96 8.57 23.65
C THR A 10 14.83 7.77 24.32
N SER A 11 14.71 7.91 25.64
CA SER A 11 13.68 7.19 26.39
C SER A 11 12.28 7.59 25.91
N GLY A 12 11.48 6.58 25.56
CA GLY A 12 10.13 6.78 25.05
C GLY A 12 10.04 6.93 23.53
N ASP A 13 11.16 6.83 22.81
CA ASP A 13 11.20 6.67 21.36
C ASP A 13 11.16 5.18 20.95
N ALA A 14 10.62 4.91 19.76
CA ALA A 14 10.52 3.56 19.23
C ALA A 14 11.89 2.92 19.00
N SER A 15 12.91 3.70 18.64
CA SER A 15 14.28 3.21 18.42
C SER A 15 14.97 2.73 19.71
N GLU A 16 14.72 3.38 20.84
CA GLU A 16 15.15 2.89 22.15
C GLU A 16 14.48 1.57 22.48
N TYR A 17 13.17 1.46 22.25
CA TYR A 17 12.44 0.21 22.48
C TYR A 17 12.99 -0.95 21.65
N VAL A 18 13.24 -0.72 20.35
CA VAL A 18 13.86 -1.71 19.46
C VAL A 18 15.24 -2.14 19.99
N THR A 19 16.08 -1.18 20.39
CA THR A 19 17.41 -1.45 20.94
C THR A 19 17.31 -2.33 22.20
N ARG A 20 16.43 -1.97 23.13
CA ARG A 20 16.20 -2.73 24.36
C ARG A 20 15.74 -4.16 24.09
N ILE A 21 14.80 -4.35 23.16
CA ILE A 21 14.31 -5.69 22.81
C ILE A 21 15.41 -6.55 22.18
N ASN A 22 16.26 -5.96 21.34
CA ASN A 22 17.40 -6.67 20.76
C ASN A 22 18.48 -7.02 21.79
N GLN A 23 18.74 -6.15 22.76
CA GLN A 23 19.66 -6.46 23.87
C GLN A 23 19.16 -7.59 24.77
N LEU A 24 17.85 -7.68 24.98
CA LEU A 24 17.22 -8.77 25.73
C LEU A 24 17.22 -10.10 24.97
N ALA A 25 17.60 -10.10 23.69
CA ALA A 25 17.48 -11.25 22.81
C ALA A 25 16.08 -11.89 22.91
N LEU A 26 15.02 -11.09 22.77
CA LEU A 26 13.65 -11.57 22.95
C LEU A 26 13.37 -12.78 22.05
N CYS A 27 12.93 -13.89 22.68
CA CYS A 27 12.74 -15.20 22.04
C CYS A 27 14.01 -15.79 21.38
N GLY A 28 15.21 -15.38 21.84
CA GLY A 28 16.50 -15.81 21.30
C GLY A 28 16.99 -14.97 20.11
N TYR A 29 16.42 -13.80 19.85
CA TYR A 29 16.65 -13.05 18.62
C TYR A 29 16.97 -11.57 18.84
N THR A 30 17.81 -11.02 17.96
CA THR A 30 18.44 -9.69 18.09
C THR A 30 18.31 -8.78 16.86
N ASP A 31 17.44 -9.15 15.93
CA ASP A 31 17.16 -8.49 14.64
C ASP A 31 15.70 -8.01 14.56
N TRP A 32 15.11 -7.68 15.71
CA TRP A 32 13.81 -7.02 15.78
C TRP A 32 13.92 -5.60 15.22
N ARG A 33 12.91 -5.20 14.45
CA ARG A 33 12.79 -3.85 13.87
C ARG A 33 11.36 -3.37 13.89
N LEU A 34 11.17 -2.07 13.66
CA LEU A 34 9.86 -1.57 13.26
C LEU A 34 9.42 -2.20 11.93
N PRO A 35 8.11 -2.41 11.76
CA PRO A 35 7.55 -2.99 10.55
C PRO A 35 7.48 -1.93 9.46
N THR A 36 7.61 -2.33 8.22
CA THR A 36 7.16 -1.51 7.09
C THR A 36 5.63 -1.36 7.15
N ARG A 37 5.12 -0.31 6.51
CA ARG A 37 3.70 -0.10 6.31
C ARG A 37 3.05 -1.26 5.58
N GLN A 38 3.73 -1.83 4.58
CA GLN A 38 3.21 -3.00 3.86
C GLN A 38 3.02 -4.19 4.81
N GLU A 39 3.97 -4.45 5.70
CA GLU A 39 3.87 -5.55 6.68
C GLU A 39 2.67 -5.36 7.61
N LEU A 40 2.45 -4.16 8.15
CA LEU A 40 1.27 -3.89 8.99
C LEU A 40 -0.04 -3.96 8.21
N MET A 41 -0.08 -3.43 6.98
CA MET A 41 -1.29 -3.50 6.14
C MET A 41 -1.61 -4.93 5.68
N ASN A 42 -0.60 -5.79 5.54
CA ASN A 42 -0.81 -7.19 5.17
C ASN A 42 -1.39 -8.04 6.31
N ILE A 43 -1.13 -7.69 7.57
CA ILE A 43 -1.74 -8.39 8.72
C ILE A 43 -3.09 -7.82 9.13
N PHE A 44 -3.46 -6.62 8.65
CA PHE A 44 -4.82 -6.11 8.81
C PHE A 44 -5.83 -7.00 8.05
N ASP A 45 -6.92 -7.34 8.72
CA ASP A 45 -8.04 -8.10 8.15
C ASP A 45 -9.15 -7.14 7.70
N PHE A 46 -9.17 -6.86 6.40
CA PHE A 46 -10.19 -5.99 5.78
C PHE A 46 -11.56 -6.64 5.67
N GLY A 47 -11.69 -7.94 5.97
CA GLY A 47 -12.98 -8.64 6.09
C GLY A 47 -13.62 -8.52 7.48
N ARG A 48 -12.90 -7.97 8.46
CA ARG A 48 -13.35 -7.88 9.84
C ARG A 48 -14.00 -6.52 10.14
N ILE A 49 -15.14 -6.55 10.82
CA ILE A 49 -15.86 -5.33 11.28
C ILE A 49 -15.66 -5.02 12.76
N THR A 50 -15.09 -5.96 13.52
CA THR A 50 -14.80 -5.79 14.94
C THR A 50 -13.38 -5.25 15.13
N SER A 51 -13.20 -4.38 16.11
CA SER A 51 -11.91 -3.80 16.44
C SER A 51 -11.16 -4.64 17.51
N PRO A 52 -9.83 -4.84 17.39
CA PRO A 52 -8.98 -4.44 16.27
C PRO A 52 -9.23 -5.29 15.01
N GLY A 53 -9.01 -4.71 13.84
CA GLY A 53 -9.13 -5.32 12.51
C GLY A 53 -7.97 -6.26 12.19
N ILE A 54 -7.70 -7.23 13.07
CA ILE A 54 -6.65 -8.25 12.94
C ILE A 54 -7.13 -9.54 13.60
N ASP A 55 -6.55 -10.69 13.24
CA ASP A 55 -6.85 -11.95 13.92
C ASP A 55 -6.31 -11.93 15.37
N THR A 56 -7.22 -11.74 16.32
CA THR A 56 -6.90 -11.65 17.75
C THR A 56 -6.51 -12.98 18.38
N THR A 57 -6.66 -14.11 17.66
CA THR A 57 -6.19 -15.43 18.10
C THR A 57 -4.67 -15.53 17.98
N TRP A 58 -4.12 -15.06 16.86
CA TRP A 58 -2.68 -15.04 16.61
C TRP A 58 -2.01 -13.77 17.15
N PHE A 59 -2.74 -12.65 17.14
CA PHE A 59 -2.24 -11.34 17.54
C PHE A 59 -2.96 -10.83 18.80
N LEU A 60 -2.80 -11.60 19.88
CA LEU A 60 -3.35 -11.28 21.20
C LEU A 60 -2.97 -9.87 21.65
N ASN A 61 -3.92 -9.19 22.31
CA ASN A 61 -3.75 -7.87 22.92
C ASN A 61 -3.25 -6.77 21.96
N THR A 62 -3.57 -6.86 20.66
CA THR A 62 -3.31 -5.76 19.73
C THR A 62 -4.16 -4.56 20.11
N ALA A 63 -3.55 -3.38 20.25
CA ALA A 63 -4.30 -2.16 20.52
C ALA A 63 -5.12 -1.76 19.27
N ALA A 64 -6.37 -1.37 19.46
CA ALA A 64 -7.18 -0.72 18.44
C ALA A 64 -6.76 0.76 18.30
N ALA A 65 -5.58 0.99 17.73
CA ALA A 65 -4.98 2.32 17.65
C ALA A 65 -3.98 2.40 16.48
N ASP A 66 -3.45 3.60 16.26
CA ASP A 66 -2.35 3.80 15.31
C ASP A 66 -1.08 3.10 15.81
N HIS A 67 -0.41 2.42 14.89
CA HIS A 67 0.88 1.76 15.10
C HIS A 67 1.92 2.35 14.18
N TRP A 68 3.08 2.70 14.73
CA TRP A 68 4.20 3.19 13.93
C TRP A 68 4.73 2.11 12.99
N THR A 69 5.11 2.56 11.80
CA THR A 69 5.95 1.84 10.86
C THR A 69 7.37 2.41 10.92
N GLY A 70 8.34 1.68 10.35
CA GLY A 70 9.70 2.18 10.09
C GLY A 70 9.80 3.06 8.84
N ASP A 71 8.71 3.25 8.08
CA ASP A 71 8.73 4.05 6.87
C ASP A 71 8.59 5.54 7.19
N LEU A 72 9.61 6.31 6.81
CA LEU A 72 9.58 7.77 6.89
C LEU A 72 8.79 8.37 5.74
N ASP A 73 8.13 9.49 5.97
CA ASP A 73 7.50 10.26 4.90
C ASP A 73 8.56 11.11 4.17
N LYS A 74 8.95 10.69 2.96
CA LYS A 74 9.96 11.39 2.16
C LYS A 74 9.51 12.75 1.64
N ARG A 75 8.20 13.08 1.69
CA ARG A 75 7.67 14.41 1.38
C ARG A 75 7.71 15.33 2.59
N HIS A 76 7.64 14.76 3.80
CA HIS A 76 7.63 15.50 5.06
C HIS A 76 8.63 14.89 6.03
N SER A 77 9.87 15.39 6.02
CA SER A 77 11.00 14.81 6.76
C SER A 77 10.80 14.67 8.28
N ALA A 78 9.88 15.43 8.88
CA ALA A 78 9.52 15.35 10.29
C ALA A 78 8.35 14.40 10.58
N SER A 79 7.90 13.62 9.59
CA SER A 79 6.77 12.69 9.70
C SER A 79 7.16 11.26 9.34
N ALA A 80 6.38 10.31 9.85
CA ALA A 80 6.50 8.89 9.57
C ALA A 80 5.11 8.30 9.32
N TRP A 81 5.08 7.14 8.66
CA TRP A 81 3.86 6.43 8.34
C TRP A 81 3.37 5.59 9.51
N ASP A 82 2.05 5.56 9.68
CA ASP A 82 1.38 4.70 10.64
C ASP A 82 0.27 3.87 9.98
N VAL A 83 -0.13 2.80 10.67
CA VAL A 83 -1.29 1.98 10.32
C VAL A 83 -2.24 1.92 11.52
N ASN A 84 -3.49 2.28 11.28
CA ASN A 84 -4.54 2.25 12.28
C ASN A 84 -5.23 0.87 12.30
N PHE A 85 -5.13 0.15 13.42
CA PHE A 85 -5.74 -1.18 13.59
C PHE A 85 -7.23 -1.15 13.94
N GLU A 86 -7.85 0.02 14.04
CA GLU A 86 -9.31 0.15 14.22
C GLU A 86 -10.06 0.18 12.88
N PHE A 87 -9.53 0.93 11.91
CA PHE A 87 -10.18 1.21 10.63
C PHE A 87 -9.37 0.76 9.40
N GLY A 88 -8.11 0.34 9.58
CA GLY A 88 -7.22 -0.05 8.49
C GLY A 88 -6.83 1.13 7.60
N TRP A 89 -6.73 2.32 8.20
CA TRP A 89 -6.22 3.51 7.52
C TRP A 89 -4.71 3.57 7.65
N SER A 90 -4.07 4.25 6.69
CA SER A 90 -2.66 4.59 6.81
C SER A 90 -2.42 6.01 6.37
N THR A 91 -1.77 6.77 7.25
CA THR A 91 -1.46 8.19 7.06
C THR A 91 -0.05 8.48 7.53
N SER A 92 0.46 9.65 7.15
CA SER A 92 1.69 10.21 7.68
C SER A 92 1.37 11.21 8.80
N ARG A 93 2.15 11.16 9.89
CA ARG A 93 2.00 12.01 11.08
C ARG A 93 3.37 12.40 11.63
N ALA A 94 3.40 13.52 12.35
CA ALA A 94 4.62 14.02 12.98
C ALA A 94 5.24 12.94 13.88
N GLN A 95 6.56 12.77 13.80
CA GLN A 95 7.33 11.80 14.59
C GLN A 95 7.25 12.07 16.11
N THR A 96 6.80 13.27 16.48
CA THR A 96 6.52 13.71 17.86
C THR A 96 5.29 13.03 18.47
N ALA A 97 4.38 12.50 17.64
CA ALA A 97 3.17 11.85 18.11
C ALA A 97 3.51 10.53 18.81
N ARG A 98 2.72 10.16 19.84
CA ARG A 98 2.91 8.90 20.55
C ARG A 98 1.95 7.84 20.03
N LYS A 99 2.47 6.75 19.46
CA LYS A 99 1.68 5.65 18.89
C LYS A 99 2.16 4.29 19.38
N ALA A 100 1.33 3.26 19.23
CA ALA A 100 1.73 1.90 19.55
C ALA A 100 2.82 1.41 18.59
N VAL A 101 3.54 0.36 18.98
CA VAL A 101 4.58 -0.28 18.16
C VAL A 101 4.39 -1.78 18.21
N ARG A 102 4.65 -2.45 17.09
CA ARG A 102 4.67 -3.91 16.97
C ARG A 102 5.94 -4.25 16.22
N LEU A 103 6.87 -4.97 16.85
CA LEU A 103 8.12 -5.33 16.20
C LEU A 103 7.93 -6.53 15.28
N VAL A 104 8.71 -6.56 14.20
CA VAL A 104 8.79 -7.68 13.28
C VAL A 104 10.26 -8.05 13.06
N ARG A 105 10.48 -9.19 12.42
CA ARG A 105 11.80 -9.72 12.09
C ARG A 105 11.81 -10.21 10.64
N GLY A 106 13.00 -10.35 10.09
CA GLY A 106 13.21 -10.79 8.72
C GLY A 106 13.62 -9.65 7.79
N SER A 107 14.20 -10.06 6.67
CA SER A 107 14.78 -9.19 5.66
C SER A 107 13.74 -8.78 4.63
N SER A 108 13.88 -7.59 4.05
CA SER A 108 13.19 -7.24 2.81
C SER A 108 13.73 -8.10 1.67
N THR A 109 12.87 -8.41 0.69
CA THR A 109 13.27 -9.04 -0.56
C THR A 109 14.28 -8.14 -1.30
N ASN A 110 15.43 -8.70 -1.66
CA ASN A 110 16.46 -8.04 -2.47
C ASN A 110 16.36 -8.51 -3.92
N GLY A 111 16.65 -7.61 -4.87
CA GLY A 111 16.70 -7.90 -6.30
C GLY A 111 15.62 -7.18 -7.12
N PRO A 112 15.62 -7.38 -8.45
CA PRO A 112 14.63 -6.75 -9.32
C PRO A 112 13.23 -7.26 -9.00
N ARG A 113 12.32 -6.35 -8.66
CA ARG A 113 10.91 -6.67 -8.41
C ARG A 113 10.14 -6.88 -9.71
N PHE A 114 10.39 -6.02 -10.69
CA PHE A 114 9.58 -5.92 -11.90
C PHE A 114 10.34 -6.42 -13.13
N THR A 115 9.63 -7.21 -13.94
CA THR A 115 9.98 -7.49 -15.34
C THR A 115 8.83 -7.07 -16.24
N TYR A 116 9.01 -7.13 -17.56
CA TYR A 116 8.02 -6.66 -18.51
C TYR A 116 7.64 -7.74 -19.51
N SER A 117 6.36 -7.78 -19.89
CA SER A 117 5.84 -8.65 -20.93
C SER A 117 4.84 -7.89 -21.81
N THR A 118 4.47 -8.50 -22.94
CA THR A 118 3.52 -7.92 -23.89
C THR A 118 2.25 -8.75 -23.92
N VAL A 119 1.11 -8.09 -23.85
CA VAL A 119 -0.19 -8.69 -24.16
C VAL A 119 -0.92 -7.82 -25.18
N ALA A 120 -1.72 -8.44 -26.04
CA ALA A 120 -2.63 -7.70 -26.91
C ALA A 120 -3.62 -6.91 -26.05
N TYR A 121 -3.55 -5.58 -26.09
CA TYR A 121 -4.45 -4.70 -25.37
C TYR A 121 -4.60 -3.37 -26.12
N LEU A 122 -5.71 -3.22 -26.85
CA LEU A 122 -6.00 -2.02 -27.64
C LEU A 122 -4.76 -1.58 -28.47
N ASP A 123 -4.37 -0.31 -28.34
CA ASP A 123 -3.27 0.33 -29.06
C ASP A 123 -1.96 0.36 -28.25
N ASP A 124 -1.85 -0.43 -27.17
CA ASP A 124 -0.62 -0.48 -26.39
C ASP A 124 0.55 -1.05 -27.20
N GLY A 125 1.71 -0.40 -27.09
CA GLY A 125 2.98 -0.92 -27.60
C GLY A 125 3.51 -2.12 -26.82
N ALA A 126 4.67 -2.62 -27.25
CA ALA A 126 5.36 -3.72 -26.57
C ALA A 126 5.74 -3.37 -25.12
N ASN A 127 5.85 -4.40 -24.26
CA ASN A 127 6.18 -4.29 -22.84
C ASN A 127 5.15 -3.48 -22.04
N ASN A 128 3.86 -3.66 -22.34
CA ASN A 128 2.73 -2.98 -21.71
C ASN A 128 2.26 -3.60 -20.39
N VAL A 129 2.86 -4.71 -19.97
CA VAL A 129 2.57 -5.39 -18.71
C VAL A 129 3.80 -5.39 -17.81
N VAL A 130 3.60 -5.06 -16.54
CA VAL A 130 4.57 -5.24 -15.45
C VAL A 130 4.30 -6.57 -14.78
N ASN A 131 5.27 -7.48 -14.78
CA ASN A 131 5.22 -8.70 -13.98
C ASN A 131 5.93 -8.43 -12.65
N ASP A 132 5.18 -8.50 -11.55
CA ASP A 132 5.67 -8.33 -10.19
C ASP A 132 6.04 -9.70 -9.62
N ILE A 133 7.34 -9.99 -9.60
CA ILE A 133 7.89 -11.29 -9.19
C ILE A 133 7.65 -11.53 -7.70
N TRP A 134 7.52 -10.47 -6.90
CA TRP A 134 7.36 -10.60 -5.46
C TRP A 134 5.94 -10.99 -5.06
N THR A 135 4.94 -10.57 -5.85
CA THR A 135 3.52 -10.85 -5.58
C THR A 135 2.92 -11.90 -6.49
N GLY A 136 3.61 -12.28 -7.57
CA GLY A 136 3.07 -13.17 -8.61
C GLY A 136 1.93 -12.52 -9.40
N LEU A 137 1.89 -11.18 -9.45
CA LEU A 137 0.84 -10.42 -10.14
C LEU A 137 1.38 -9.81 -11.43
N GLN A 138 0.47 -9.61 -12.37
CA GLN A 138 0.70 -8.85 -13.59
C GLN A 138 -0.19 -7.62 -13.60
N TRP A 139 0.41 -6.46 -13.88
CA TRP A 139 -0.24 -5.16 -13.88
C TRP A 139 -0.21 -4.56 -15.28
N ARG A 140 -1.32 -3.97 -15.73
CA ARG A 140 -1.22 -3.02 -16.85
C ARG A 140 -0.37 -1.83 -16.42
N ARG A 141 0.52 -1.37 -17.30
CA ARG A 141 1.39 -0.22 -17.05
C ARG A 141 0.62 1.10 -16.97
N CYS A 142 -0.40 1.25 -17.79
CA CYS A 142 -1.23 2.45 -17.79
C CYS A 142 -2.54 2.26 -17.03
N GLU A 143 -3.02 3.34 -16.42
CA GLU A 143 -4.41 3.43 -15.97
C GLU A 143 -5.36 3.28 -17.16
N GLN A 144 -6.60 2.86 -16.89
CA GLN A 144 -7.63 2.72 -17.91
C GLN A 144 -7.90 4.04 -18.63
N GLY A 145 -8.06 3.99 -19.96
CA GLY A 145 -8.16 5.16 -20.83
C GLY A 145 -6.84 5.65 -21.41
N ARG A 146 -5.71 5.24 -20.85
CA ARG A 146 -4.37 5.64 -21.32
C ARG A 146 -3.70 4.55 -22.15
N VAL A 147 -2.84 5.01 -23.06
CA VAL A 147 -2.13 4.17 -24.03
C VAL A 147 -0.65 4.11 -23.68
N TRP A 148 -0.10 2.90 -23.68
CA TRP A 148 1.33 2.66 -23.54
C TRP A 148 2.05 2.87 -24.87
N THR A 149 2.97 3.82 -24.95
CA THR A 149 3.69 4.12 -26.21
C THR A 149 4.89 3.21 -26.49
N GLY A 150 5.19 2.27 -25.59
CA GLY A 150 6.48 1.56 -25.54
C GLY A 150 7.47 2.15 -24.53
N SER A 151 7.22 3.39 -24.06
CA SER A 151 8.09 4.07 -23.08
C SER A 151 7.36 4.82 -21.98
N VAL A 152 6.16 5.36 -22.23
CA VAL A 152 5.40 6.15 -21.27
C VAL A 152 3.91 6.02 -21.51
N CYS A 153 3.11 6.16 -20.45
CA CYS A 153 1.66 6.26 -20.59
C CYS A 153 1.25 7.67 -21.04
N THR A 154 0.48 7.77 -22.12
CA THR A 154 -0.04 9.04 -22.65
C THR A 154 -1.57 9.05 -22.68
N GLY A 155 -2.16 10.23 -22.91
CA GLY A 155 -3.60 10.44 -22.84
C GLY A 155 -4.14 10.65 -21.42
N ALA A 156 -5.45 10.81 -21.32
CA ALA A 156 -6.16 10.99 -20.05
C ALA A 156 -6.76 9.66 -19.57
N PRO A 157 -6.75 9.40 -18.25
CA PRO A 157 -7.48 8.25 -17.72
C PRO A 157 -8.99 8.46 -17.90
N ILE A 158 -9.71 7.35 -18.04
CA ILE A 158 -11.16 7.35 -17.84
C ILE A 158 -11.41 7.29 -16.35
N SER A 159 -12.15 8.25 -15.82
CA SER A 159 -12.63 8.24 -14.45
C SER A 159 -13.93 7.44 -14.38
N MET A 160 -14.04 6.56 -13.40
CA MET A 160 -15.19 5.68 -13.20
C MET A 160 -15.61 5.70 -11.74
N ASP A 161 -16.91 5.60 -11.49
CA ASP A 161 -17.38 5.20 -10.18
C ASP A 161 -17.00 3.73 -9.88
N LEU A 162 -17.27 3.25 -8.67
CA LEU A 162 -16.85 1.88 -8.31
C LEU A 162 -17.60 0.80 -9.10
N ASP A 163 -18.90 0.97 -9.36
CA ASP A 163 -19.70 -0.06 -10.02
C ASP A 163 -19.33 -0.13 -11.51
N GLU A 164 -19.11 1.02 -12.15
CA GLU A 164 -18.51 1.14 -13.48
C GLU A 164 -17.12 0.50 -13.54
N ALA A 165 -16.24 0.79 -12.58
CA ALA A 165 -14.89 0.23 -12.52
C ALA A 165 -14.89 -1.30 -12.42
N LEU A 166 -15.78 -1.86 -11.59
CA LEU A 166 -15.94 -3.32 -11.43
C LEU A 166 -16.47 -3.96 -12.72
N ASN A 167 -17.47 -3.35 -13.36
CA ASN A 167 -18.04 -3.86 -14.61
C ASN A 167 -17.04 -3.76 -15.77
N HIS A 168 -16.33 -2.63 -15.88
CA HIS A 168 -15.29 -2.42 -16.88
C HIS A 168 -14.18 -3.45 -16.73
N ALA A 169 -13.67 -3.67 -15.51
CA ALA A 169 -12.61 -4.64 -15.27
C ALA A 169 -13.02 -6.07 -15.63
N ARG A 170 -14.27 -6.49 -15.31
CA ARG A 170 -14.80 -7.83 -15.66
C ARG A 170 -14.94 -8.05 -17.16
N ALA A 171 -15.16 -6.99 -17.92
CA ALA A 171 -15.24 -7.06 -19.38
C ALA A 171 -13.85 -7.25 -20.05
N GLN A 172 -12.76 -7.00 -19.31
CA GLN A 172 -11.40 -7.19 -19.81
C GLN A 172 -10.95 -8.63 -19.55
N SER A 173 -10.78 -9.42 -20.61
CA SER A 173 -10.43 -10.85 -20.52
C SER A 173 -9.20 -11.11 -19.63
N GLY A 174 -9.39 -11.88 -18.56
CA GLY A 174 -8.35 -12.25 -17.61
C GLY A 174 -7.88 -11.15 -16.67
N TRP A 175 -8.44 -9.94 -16.76
CA TRP A 175 -8.11 -8.80 -15.89
C TRP A 175 -9.20 -8.58 -14.85
N ARG A 176 -8.81 -7.91 -13.76
CA ARG A 176 -9.74 -7.49 -12.70
C ARG A 176 -9.27 -6.21 -12.04
N LEU A 177 -10.16 -5.65 -11.23
CA LEU A 177 -9.82 -4.60 -10.28
C LEU A 177 -8.95 -5.22 -9.16
N PRO A 178 -7.83 -4.58 -8.76
CA PRO A 178 -7.00 -5.08 -7.69
C PRO A 178 -7.73 -5.02 -6.37
N ASN A 179 -7.46 -5.99 -5.50
CA ASN A 179 -7.84 -5.84 -4.10
C ASN A 179 -6.92 -4.82 -3.43
N PHE A 180 -7.30 -4.46 -2.22
CA PHE A 180 -6.62 -3.43 -1.46
C PHE A 180 -5.14 -3.74 -1.18
N LYS A 181 -4.82 -4.96 -0.73
CA LYS A 181 -3.44 -5.35 -0.39
C LYS A 181 -2.53 -5.35 -1.62
N GLU A 182 -3.07 -5.77 -2.76
CA GLU A 182 -2.36 -5.74 -4.04
C GLU A 182 -2.01 -4.31 -4.45
N LEU A 183 -2.98 -3.39 -4.37
CA LEU A 183 -2.77 -2.02 -4.80
C LEU A 183 -1.84 -1.25 -3.85
N VAL A 184 -1.92 -1.49 -2.54
CA VAL A 184 -0.96 -0.94 -1.56
C VAL A 184 0.46 -1.44 -1.84
N SER A 185 0.62 -2.67 -2.33
CA SER A 185 1.94 -3.21 -2.68
C SER A 185 2.66 -2.43 -3.77
N LEU A 186 1.95 -1.68 -4.62
CA LEU A 186 2.56 -0.82 -5.64
C LEU A 186 3.05 0.51 -5.11
N VAL A 187 2.62 0.93 -3.92
CA VAL A 187 2.95 2.25 -3.41
C VAL A 187 4.41 2.27 -2.96
N ASP A 188 5.18 3.18 -3.56
CA ASP A 188 6.56 3.43 -3.21
C ASP A 188 6.66 4.67 -2.30
N LEU A 189 6.97 4.42 -1.03
CA LEU A 189 7.12 5.46 0.00
C LEU A 189 8.50 6.15 -0.03
N SER A 190 9.44 5.66 -0.84
CA SER A 190 10.75 6.30 -1.00
C SER A 190 10.71 7.54 -1.90
N VAL A 191 9.60 7.72 -2.64
CA VAL A 191 9.40 8.82 -3.59
C VAL A 191 9.02 10.12 -2.87
N SER A 192 9.79 11.19 -3.11
CA SER A 192 9.55 12.53 -2.56
C SER A 192 8.82 13.49 -3.51
N THR A 193 8.74 13.18 -4.80
CA THR A 193 8.08 14.01 -5.82
C THR A 193 7.38 13.16 -6.88
N GLY A 194 6.28 13.64 -7.45
CA GLY A 194 5.51 12.88 -8.46
C GLY A 194 4.52 11.89 -7.84
N ALA A 195 4.27 10.76 -8.50
CA ALA A 195 3.39 9.69 -7.99
C ALA A 195 4.19 8.72 -7.12
N SER A 196 3.63 8.32 -5.98
CA SER A 196 4.23 7.35 -5.03
C SER A 196 4.12 5.92 -5.55
N ILE A 197 4.81 5.64 -6.65
CA ILE A 197 4.90 4.35 -7.35
C ILE A 197 6.23 4.30 -8.10
N ASP A 198 6.76 3.10 -8.37
CA ASP A 198 7.99 2.93 -9.15
C ASP A 198 7.84 3.54 -10.56
N ALA A 199 8.53 4.66 -10.79
CA ALA A 199 8.44 5.42 -12.04
C ALA A 199 9.11 4.70 -13.22
N GLY A 200 10.00 3.75 -12.98
CA GLY A 200 10.57 2.90 -14.03
C GLY A 200 9.57 1.85 -14.50
N ALA A 201 8.85 1.23 -13.57
CA ALA A 201 7.81 0.26 -13.88
C ALA A 201 6.54 0.92 -14.44
N PHE A 202 6.17 2.10 -13.93
CA PHE A 202 4.94 2.81 -14.29
C PHE A 202 5.21 4.25 -14.76
N PRO A 203 5.93 4.45 -15.87
CA PRO A 203 6.32 5.79 -16.29
C PRO A 203 5.11 6.60 -16.78
N GLY A 204 5.03 7.83 -16.29
CA GLY A 204 3.88 8.71 -16.51
C GLY A 204 2.67 8.38 -15.64
N ALA A 205 2.79 7.52 -14.63
CA ALA A 205 1.74 7.28 -13.64
C ALA A 205 1.28 8.60 -12.98
N ARG A 206 -0.02 8.70 -12.74
CA ARG A 206 -0.63 9.92 -12.17
C ARG A 206 -0.72 9.80 -10.65
N THR A 207 -0.89 10.94 -9.99
CA THR A 207 -1.07 11.05 -8.54
C THR A 207 -2.52 10.84 -8.10
N ASP A 208 -3.37 10.31 -8.97
CA ASP A 208 -4.80 10.18 -8.73
C ASP A 208 -5.09 9.09 -7.66
N VAL A 209 -6.34 9.05 -7.21
CA VAL A 209 -6.84 7.90 -6.43
C VAL A 209 -7.10 6.75 -7.41
N VAL A 210 -6.78 5.53 -6.98
CA VAL A 210 -7.09 4.31 -7.73
C VAL A 210 -8.01 3.42 -6.92
N TRP A 211 -9.07 2.94 -7.56
CA TRP A 211 -10.04 2.05 -6.93
C TRP A 211 -9.43 0.70 -6.56
N SER A 212 -9.83 0.18 -5.39
CA SER A 212 -9.68 -1.23 -5.05
C SER A 212 -11.03 -1.95 -5.02
N SER A 213 -11.03 -3.26 -5.25
CA SER A 213 -12.22 -4.11 -5.16
C SER A 213 -12.62 -4.46 -3.72
N THR A 214 -11.85 -4.02 -2.73
CA THR A 214 -12.09 -4.34 -1.32
C THR A 214 -13.10 -3.36 -0.72
N PRO A 215 -14.27 -3.85 -0.25
CA PRO A 215 -15.30 -2.99 0.33
C PRO A 215 -14.82 -2.34 1.63
N TYR A 216 -15.41 -1.20 1.98
CA TYR A 216 -15.29 -0.65 3.33
C TYR A 216 -16.48 -1.10 4.17
N LEU A 217 -16.28 -2.07 5.05
CA LEU A 217 -17.38 -2.69 5.79
C LEU A 217 -18.01 -1.78 6.86
N GLY A 218 -17.32 -0.72 7.27
CA GLY A 218 -17.86 0.27 8.22
C GLY A 218 -18.93 1.20 7.60
N ASN A 219 -19.01 1.27 6.27
CA ASN A 219 -20.01 2.06 5.56
C ASN A 219 -20.18 1.51 4.13
N VAL A 220 -21.33 0.88 3.86
CA VAL A 220 -21.63 0.26 2.55
C VAL A 220 -21.67 1.26 1.38
N ARG A 221 -21.76 2.57 1.66
CA ARG A 221 -21.74 3.64 0.64
C ARG A 221 -20.33 4.08 0.26
N THR A 222 -19.30 3.56 0.92
CA THR A 222 -17.90 3.88 0.61
C THR A 222 -17.11 2.62 0.25
N SER A 223 -15.99 2.83 -0.45
CA SER A 223 -15.02 1.78 -0.76
C SER A 223 -13.61 2.32 -0.61
N ARG A 224 -12.65 1.41 -0.53
CA ARG A 224 -11.25 1.77 -0.32
C ARG A 224 -10.59 2.16 -1.63
N GLY A 225 -9.90 3.29 -1.60
CA GLY A 225 -9.04 3.78 -2.66
C GLY A 225 -7.66 4.11 -2.12
N ILE A 226 -6.67 4.08 -2.99
CA ILE A 226 -5.29 4.47 -2.66
C ILE A 226 -4.95 5.71 -3.47
N SER A 227 -4.54 6.77 -2.77
CA SER A 227 -4.03 7.99 -3.38
C SER A 227 -2.57 7.79 -3.75
N PHE A 228 -2.23 7.85 -5.03
CA PHE A 228 -0.82 7.82 -5.46
C PHE A 228 -0.14 9.18 -5.36
N PHE A 229 -0.83 10.24 -4.91
CA PHE A 229 -0.19 11.51 -4.56
C PHE A 229 0.69 11.38 -3.33
N ASP A 230 0.17 10.80 -2.26
CA ASP A 230 0.85 10.68 -0.97
C ASP A 230 1.06 9.21 -0.58
N GLY A 231 0.43 8.25 -1.28
CA GLY A 231 0.43 6.85 -0.89
C GLY A 231 -0.59 6.52 0.21
N ALA A 232 -1.45 7.47 0.60
CA ALA A 232 -2.37 7.29 1.71
C ALA A 232 -3.56 6.40 1.34
N VAL A 233 -4.05 5.71 2.37
CA VAL A 233 -5.17 4.77 2.29
C VAL A 233 -6.38 5.39 2.96
N ARG A 234 -7.48 5.54 2.19
CA ARG A 234 -8.71 6.18 2.67
C ARG A 234 -9.95 5.47 2.11
N ALA A 235 -11.11 5.79 2.69
CA ALA A 235 -12.41 5.41 2.14
C ALA A 235 -13.00 6.58 1.36
N TYR A 236 -13.60 6.28 0.20
CA TYR A 236 -14.21 7.25 -0.71
C TYR A 236 -15.65 6.84 -1.02
N PRO A 237 -16.58 7.78 -1.25
CA PRO A 237 -17.93 7.46 -1.73
C PRO A 237 -17.87 6.59 -2.98
N ARG A 238 -18.71 5.55 -3.08
CA ARG A 238 -18.72 4.66 -4.25
C ARG A 238 -19.05 5.39 -5.56
N SER A 239 -19.72 6.54 -5.48
CA SER A 239 -20.08 7.44 -6.58
C SER A 239 -18.98 8.44 -6.95
N PHE A 240 -17.76 8.30 -6.40
CA PHE A 240 -16.65 9.19 -6.70
C PHE A 240 -15.92 8.70 -7.95
N ASP A 241 -15.84 9.52 -8.98
CA ASP A 241 -15.18 9.13 -10.22
C ASP A 241 -13.67 9.19 -10.05
N THR A 242 -12.99 8.06 -10.26
CA THR A 242 -11.54 8.00 -10.13
C THR A 242 -10.89 6.96 -11.04
N SER A 243 -9.56 6.92 -11.02
CA SER A 243 -8.78 6.11 -11.95
C SER A 243 -8.87 4.61 -11.64
N VAL A 244 -8.76 3.80 -12.68
CA VAL A 244 -8.75 2.33 -12.58
C VAL A 244 -7.42 1.79 -13.10
N ARG A 245 -6.81 0.87 -12.37
CA ARG A 245 -5.66 0.07 -12.82
C ARG A 245 -6.05 -1.40 -12.77
N LEU A 246 -5.69 -2.14 -13.80
CA LEU A 246 -6.04 -3.57 -13.89
C LEU A 246 -4.88 -4.44 -13.43
N VAL A 247 -5.24 -5.53 -12.77
CA VAL A 247 -4.33 -6.58 -12.34
C VAL A 247 -4.85 -7.94 -12.75
N ARG A 248 -3.96 -8.92 -12.84
CA ARG A 248 -4.28 -10.34 -12.93
C ARG A 248 -3.22 -11.17 -12.23
N SER A 249 -3.52 -12.43 -11.96
CA SER A 249 -2.50 -13.38 -11.52
C SER A 249 -1.55 -13.70 -12.67
N SER A 250 -0.27 -13.89 -12.35
CA SER A 250 0.67 -14.48 -13.31
C SER A 250 0.19 -15.88 -13.71
N PRO A 251 0.39 -16.30 -14.98
CA PRO A 251 0.25 -17.70 -15.39
C PRO A 251 1.16 -18.63 -14.57
#